data_AF-A0A0Q5SZ87-F1
#
_entry.id   AF-A0A0Q5SZ87-F1
#
_cell.length_a   1.000
_cell.length_b   1.000
_cell.length_c   1.000
_cell.angle_alpha   90.00
_cell.angle_beta   90.00
_cell.angle_gamma   90.00
#
_symmetry.space_group_name_H-M   'P 1'
#
loop_
_entity.id
_entity.type
_entity.pdbx_description
1 polymer ?
#
loop_
_entity_poly.entity_id
_entity_poly.type
_entity_poly.pdbx_seq_one_letter_code
_entity_poly.pdbx_strand_id
1 'polypeptide(L)'
;MKNRKRAVMSLNNDTFKHYLLLRYVNNSTDPKWKQLTFVSQDNISAEVWLQLYNYAKADVESHGGHLTGYEVVNERIVKHDGISTDYWPANWMWVISKHS
;
A
#
# COMPACT_ATOMS: atom_id res chain seq x y z
N MET A 1 0.27 -1.15 -29.61
CA MET A 1 1.46 -1.22 -28.74
C MET A 1 1.03 -1.72 -27.37
N LYS A 2 1.69 -2.73 -26.79
CA LYS A 2 1.44 -3.12 -25.39
C LYS A 2 1.94 -1.97 -24.51
N ASN A 3 1.03 -1.23 -23.85
CA ASN A 3 1.41 -0.25 -22.82
C ASN A 3 2.17 -0.99 -21.71
N ARG A 4 3.50 -0.91 -21.73
CA ARG A 4 4.33 -1.52 -20.70
C ARG A 4 4.14 -0.69 -19.43
N LYS A 5 3.42 -1.24 -18.44
CA LYS A 5 3.38 -0.65 -17.10
C LYS A 5 4.81 -0.55 -16.59
N ARG A 6 5.28 0.66 -16.30
CA ARG A 6 6.63 0.89 -15.75
C ARG A 6 6.52 0.94 -14.23
N ALA A 7 7.25 0.06 -13.55
CA ALA A 7 7.40 0.16 -12.10
C ALA A 7 8.11 1.48 -11.77
N VAL A 8 7.49 2.26 -10.88
CA VAL A 8 8.03 3.53 -10.38
C VAL A 8 8.65 3.32 -9.01
N MET A 9 8.07 2.42 -8.21
CA MET A 9 8.52 2.14 -6.85
C MET A 9 8.17 0.70 -6.46
N SER A 10 9.09 0.03 -5.74
CA SER A 10 8.88 -1.28 -5.13
C SER A 10 9.26 -1.20 -3.66
N LEU A 11 8.40 -1.72 -2.78
CA LEU A 11 8.52 -1.60 -1.33
C LEU A 11 8.25 -2.97 -0.70
N ASN A 12 9.05 -3.38 0.27
CA ASN A 12 8.69 -4.52 1.13
C ASN A 12 7.57 -4.10 2.11
N ASN A 13 7.09 -5.04 2.91
CA ASN A 13 6.02 -4.79 3.86
C ASN A 13 6.27 -3.57 4.80
N ASP A 14 7.44 -3.51 5.42
CA ASP A 14 7.73 -2.49 6.44
C ASP A 14 7.93 -1.10 5.81
N THR A 15 8.64 -1.05 4.69
CA THR A 15 8.83 0.20 3.93
C THR A 15 7.52 0.69 3.32
N PHE A 16 6.59 -0.21 2.99
CA PHE A 16 5.25 0.18 2.54
C PHE A 16 4.41 0.76 3.67
N LYS A 17 4.40 0.15 4.86
CA LYS A 17 3.74 0.76 6.05
C LYS A 17 4.30 2.14 6.36
N HIS A 18 5.62 2.29 6.31
CA HIS A 18 6.27 3.59 6.51
C HIS A 18 5.86 4.62 5.44
N TYR A 19 5.81 4.20 4.17
CA TYR A 19 5.30 5.02 3.08
C TYR A 19 3.87 5.50 3.34
N LEU A 20 2.96 4.62 3.79
CA LEU A 20 1.58 4.98 4.08
C LEU A 20 1.50 6.05 5.18
N LEU A 21 2.28 5.90 6.25
CA LEU A 21 2.31 6.87 7.35
C LEU A 21 2.85 8.23 6.88
N LEU A 22 3.99 8.24 6.19
CA LEU A 22 4.58 9.47 5.68
C LEU A 22 3.64 10.20 4.71
N ARG A 23 3.03 9.46 3.78
CA ARG A 23 2.24 10.04 2.70
C ARG A 23 0.85 10.47 3.16
N TYR A 24 0.19 9.67 3.99
CA TYR A 24 -1.24 9.81 4.28
C TYR A 24 -1.57 10.09 5.75
N VAL A 25 -0.61 10.01 6.67
CA VAL A 25 -0.82 10.34 8.09
C VAL A 25 -0.11 11.65 8.46
N ASN A 26 1.22 11.70 8.31
CA ASN A 26 2.02 12.82 8.79
C ASN A 26 1.65 14.16 8.12
N ASN A 27 1.18 14.11 6.87
CA ASN A 27 0.78 15.28 6.10
C ASN A 27 -0.75 15.49 6.07
N SER A 28 -1.51 14.70 6.82
CA SER A 28 -2.97 14.74 6.76
C SER A 28 -3.57 15.88 7.59
N THR A 29 -4.57 16.54 7.01
CA THR A 29 -5.45 17.47 7.72
C THR A 29 -6.68 16.77 8.32
N ASP A 30 -6.97 15.54 7.90
CA ASP A 30 -8.08 14.73 8.44
C ASP A 30 -7.75 14.29 9.88
N PRO A 31 -8.57 14.68 10.88
CA PRO A 31 -8.37 14.28 12.27
C PRO A 31 -8.25 12.76 12.46
N LYS A 32 -8.96 11.97 11.65
CA LYS A 32 -8.93 10.50 11.68
C LYS A 32 -7.53 9.94 11.47
N TRP A 33 -6.77 10.54 10.55
CA TRP A 33 -5.40 10.11 10.25
C TRP A 33 -4.40 10.81 11.15
N LYS A 34 -4.60 12.10 11.42
CA LYS A 34 -3.67 12.91 12.22
C LYS A 34 -3.43 12.34 13.62
N GLN A 35 -4.45 11.74 14.24
CA GLN A 35 -4.31 11.07 15.54
C GLN A 35 -3.31 9.90 15.54
N LEU A 36 -3.01 9.29 14.38
CA LEU A 36 -2.06 8.18 14.25
C LEU A 36 -0.60 8.64 14.26
N THR A 37 -0.32 9.95 14.14
CA THR A 37 1.04 10.51 14.08
C THR A 37 1.91 10.11 15.28
N PHE A 38 1.30 9.90 16.44
CA PHE A 38 2.00 9.56 17.68
C PHE A 38 1.86 8.09 18.08
N VAL A 39 1.19 7.28 17.26
CA VAL A 39 0.96 5.85 17.53
C VAL A 39 2.12 5.05 16.92
N SER A 40 2.74 4.20 17.72
CA SER A 40 3.75 3.25 17.21
C SER A 40 3.15 2.34 16.14
N GLN A 41 3.90 2.04 15.08
CA GLN A 41 3.47 1.20 13.97
C GLN A 41 2.89 -0.15 14.43
N ASP A 42 3.46 -0.74 15.49
CA ASP A 42 3.06 -2.03 16.05
C ASP A 42 1.71 -1.98 16.78
N ASN A 43 1.28 -0.79 17.20
CA ASN A 43 0.00 -0.57 17.87
C ASN A 43 -1.13 -0.19 16.91
N ILE A 44 -0.84 0.00 15.62
CA ILE A 44 -1.84 0.30 14.60
C ILE A 44 -2.55 -0.99 14.19
N SER A 45 -3.87 -1.02 14.35
CA SER A 45 -4.68 -2.21 14.03
C SER A 45 -4.64 -2.56 12.55
N ALA A 46 -4.86 -3.84 12.23
CA ALA A 46 -4.95 -4.31 10.86
C ALA A 46 -6.01 -3.56 10.05
N GLU A 47 -7.17 -3.27 10.66
CA GLU A 47 -8.25 -2.50 10.03
C GLU A 47 -7.75 -1.12 9.56
N VAL A 48 -7.02 -0.39 10.39
CA VAL A 48 -6.47 0.92 10.03
C VAL A 48 -5.49 0.80 8.87
N TRP A 49 -4.65 -0.23 8.84
CA TRP A 49 -3.76 -0.49 7.70
C TRP A 49 -4.51 -0.77 6.40
N LEU A 50 -5.59 -1.56 6.46
CA LEU A 50 -6.44 -1.85 5.30
C LEU A 50 -7.12 -0.57 4.79
N GLN A 51 -7.59 0.30 5.69
CA GLN A 51 -8.18 1.58 5.30
C GLN A 51 -7.14 2.51 4.65
N LEU A 52 -5.92 2.59 5.19
CA LEU A 52 -4.82 3.36 4.59
C LEU A 52 -4.43 2.81 3.22
N TYR A 53 -4.37 1.48 3.08
CA TYR A 53 -4.11 0.82 1.80
C TYR A 53 -5.18 1.17 0.76
N ASN A 54 -6.47 1.08 1.12
CA ASN A 54 -7.57 1.41 0.21
C ASN A 54 -7.51 2.88 -0.24
N TYR A 55 -7.18 3.78 0.69
CA TYR A 55 -6.98 5.19 0.38
C TYR A 55 -5.79 5.39 -0.58
N ALA A 56 -4.65 4.76 -0.30
CA ALA A 56 -3.47 4.83 -1.15
C ALA A 56 -3.72 4.25 -2.56
N LYS A 57 -4.46 3.14 -2.64
CA LYS A 57 -4.84 2.52 -3.92
C LYS A 57 -5.69 3.47 -4.75
N ALA A 58 -6.74 4.04 -4.15
CA ALA A 58 -7.61 5.00 -4.83
C ALA A 58 -6.84 6.25 -5.29
N ASP A 59 -5.96 6.80 -4.44
CA ASP A 59 -5.09 7.92 -4.78
C ASP A 59 -4.19 7.59 -5.98
N VAL A 60 -3.44 6.47 -5.92
CA VAL A 60 -2.55 6.03 -7.00
C VAL A 60 -3.31 5.81 -8.31
N GLU A 61 -4.47 5.16 -8.25
CA GLU A 61 -5.28 4.84 -9.43
C GLU A 61 -5.92 6.09 -10.05
N SER A 62 -6.33 7.07 -9.24
CA SER A 62 -6.86 8.35 -9.72
C SER A 62 -5.82 9.17 -10.52
N HIS A 63 -4.53 8.95 -10.27
CA HIS A 63 -3.42 9.59 -10.98
C HIS A 63 -2.89 8.75 -12.17
N GLY A 64 -3.65 7.74 -12.62
CA GLY A 64 -3.24 6.86 -13.73
C GLY A 64 -2.10 5.91 -13.36
N GLY A 65 -1.92 5.66 -12.07
CA GLY A 65 -1.03 4.63 -11.54
C GLY A 65 -1.75 3.33 -11.25
N HIS A 66 -1.02 2.37 -10.70
CA HIS A 66 -1.56 1.12 -10.20
C HIS A 66 -0.72 0.61 -9.03
N LEU A 67 -1.38 0.28 -7.92
CA LEU A 67 -0.79 -0.30 -6.73
C LEU A 67 -1.12 -1.80 -6.67
N THR A 68 -0.08 -2.63 -6.64
CA THR A 68 -0.18 -4.09 -6.72
C THR A 68 0.63 -4.75 -5.59
N GLY A 69 0.05 -5.76 -4.95
CA GLY A 69 0.74 -6.64 -4.02
C GLY A 69 1.34 -7.86 -4.73
N TYR A 70 2.48 -8.34 -4.25
CA TYR A 70 3.14 -9.55 -4.72
C TYR A 70 3.55 -10.40 -3.54
N GLU A 71 3.35 -11.70 -3.67
CA GLU A 71 3.67 -12.69 -2.63
C GLU A 71 4.44 -13.85 -3.24
N VAL A 72 5.38 -14.43 -2.51
CA VAL A 72 6.03 -15.68 -2.91
C VAL A 72 5.30 -16.85 -2.25
N VAL A 73 4.63 -17.67 -3.07
CA VAL A 73 3.91 -18.87 -2.64
C VAL A 73 4.44 -20.06 -3.43
N ASN A 74 4.94 -21.09 -2.74
CA ASN A 74 5.53 -22.29 -3.37
C ASN A 74 6.56 -21.93 -4.46
N GLU A 75 7.51 -21.04 -4.12
CA GLU A 75 8.57 -20.54 -5.01
C GLU A 75 8.07 -19.79 -6.26
N ARG A 76 6.78 -19.41 -6.29
CA ARG A 76 6.17 -18.66 -7.39
C ARG A 76 5.71 -17.29 -6.91
N ILE A 77 5.88 -16.29 -7.77
CA ILE A 77 5.38 -14.94 -7.52
C ILE A 77 3.89 -14.90 -7.89
N VAL A 78 3.05 -14.65 -6.90
CA VAL A 78 1.61 -14.43 -7.04
C VAL A 78 1.33 -12.93 -7.00
N LYS A 79 0.50 -12.45 -7.92
CA LYS A 79 0.08 -11.05 -8.03
C LYS A 79 -1.29 -10.87 -7.38
N HIS A 80 -1.42 -9.84 -6.57
CA HIS A 80 -2.65 -9.46 -5.87
C HIS A 80 -3.07 -8.03 -6.22
N ASP A 81 -4.27 -7.87 -6.77
CA ASP A 81 -4.82 -6.56 -7.15
C ASP A 81 -5.53 -5.84 -5.99
N GLY A 82 -5.77 -6.53 -4.88
CA GLY A 82 -6.52 -6.07 -3.71
C GLY A 82 -6.18 -6.92 -2.49
N ILE A 83 -6.46 -6.41 -1.28
CA ILE A 83 -6.50 -7.23 -0.07
C ILE A 83 -7.95 -7.65 0.16
N SER A 84 -8.24 -8.96 0.08
CA SER A 84 -9.57 -9.53 0.29
C SER A 84 -9.79 -10.12 1.68
N THR A 85 -8.79 -10.00 2.55
CA THR A 85 -8.77 -10.53 3.92
C THR A 85 -9.04 -9.43 4.95
N ASP A 86 -9.40 -9.82 6.16
CA ASP A 86 -9.55 -8.95 7.32
C ASP A 86 -8.22 -8.67 8.06
N TYR A 87 -7.15 -9.38 7.69
CA TYR A 87 -5.80 -9.17 8.20
C TYR A 87 -4.87 -8.50 7.18
N TRP A 88 -3.83 -7.85 7.71
CA TRP A 88 -2.77 -7.24 6.91
C TRP A 88 -1.79 -8.30 6.37
N PRO A 89 -1.49 -8.34 5.06
CA PRO A 89 -0.60 -9.34 4.49
C PRO A 89 0.88 -8.97 4.71
N ALA A 90 1.45 -9.44 5.81
CA ALA A 90 2.80 -9.08 6.25
C ALA A 90 3.94 -9.61 5.34
N ASN A 91 3.66 -10.61 4.49
CA ASN A 91 4.62 -11.24 3.60
C ASN A 91 4.58 -10.69 2.16
N TRP A 92 3.85 -9.61 1.92
CA TRP A 92 3.73 -9.01 0.59
C TRP A 92 4.82 -7.98 0.31
N MET A 93 5.16 -7.85 -0.97
CA MET A 93 5.86 -6.72 -1.57
C MET A 93 4.88 -5.88 -2.37
N TRP A 94 5.02 -4.57 -2.31
CA TRP A 94 4.13 -3.61 -2.94
C TRP A 94 4.82 -2.91 -4.09
N VAL A 95 4.16 -2.82 -5.24
CA VAL A 95 4.68 -2.13 -6.43
C VAL A 95 3.69 -1.07 -6.86
N ILE A 96 4.20 0.16 -7.00
CA ILE A 96 3.49 1.27 -7.65
C ILE A 96 4.03 1.40 -9.07
N SER A 97 3.12 1.33 -10.05
CA SER A 97 3.44 1.46 -11.47
C SER A 97 2.64 2.57 -12.11
N LYS A 98 3.15 3.13 -13.22
CA LYS A 98 2.43 4.13 -14.01
C LYS A 98 2.02 3.53 -15.37
N HIS A 99 0.83 3.88 -15.82
CA HIS A 99 0.46 3.67 -17.22
C HIS A 99 1.32 4.59 -18.10
N SER A 100 2.04 4.00 -19.06
CA SER A 100 2.74 4.75 -20.10
C SER A 100 1.77 5.16 -21.20
#